data_AF-C6HSY5-F1
#
_entry.id   AF-C6HSY5-F1
#
_cell.length_a   1.000
_cell.length_b   1.000
_cell.length_c   1.000
_cell.angle_alpha   90.00
_cell.angle_beta   90.00
_cell.angle_gamma   90.00
#
_symmetry.space_group_name_H-M   'P 1'
#
loop_
_entity.id
_entity.type
_entity.pdbx_description
1 polymer ?
#
loop_
_entity_poly.entity_id
_entity_poly.type
_entity_poly.pdbx_seq_one_letter_code
_entity_poly.pdbx_strand_id
1 'polypeptide(L)'
;MAPEISTGSDAVASASSSSPVDFKVKTGLAQMLKGGVIMDVVNAEQARIAEEAGACAVMALERVPADIRAEGGVSRMSDPSMIKEIMEAVTIPVMAKARIGHFVECQCVSLTKNEKNLRNPDPRSRRRRLHRRVRSPHPSRPPLPRHQAQLQSALRLWLRTWAKPSAASRALR
;
A
#
# COMPACT_ATOMS: atom_id res chain seq x y z
N MET A 1 10.18 39.49 33.63
CA MET A 1 8.83 39.96 33.29
C MET A 1 8.77 40.22 31.78
N ALA A 2 8.42 39.19 31.01
CA ALA A 2 8.01 39.14 29.58
C ALA A 2 7.92 37.65 29.20
N PRO A 3 7.00 37.23 28.32
CA PRO A 3 5.85 36.44 28.75
C PRO A 3 5.77 35.01 28.18
N GLU A 4 5.01 34.18 28.89
CA GLU A 4 4.42 32.92 28.44
C GLU A 4 3.58 33.13 27.17
N ILE A 5 3.75 32.25 26.19
CA ILE A 5 2.79 32.04 25.10
C ILE A 5 2.46 30.55 25.05
N SER A 6 1.37 30.21 25.74
CA SER A 6 0.58 29.02 25.46
C SER A 6 -0.15 29.20 24.12
N THR A 7 0.05 28.32 23.16
CA THR A 7 -0.99 28.00 22.17
C THR A 7 -0.88 26.52 21.83
N GLY A 8 -1.99 25.81 22.05
CA GLY A 8 -2.09 24.40 21.81
C GLY A 8 -2.03 24.03 20.34
N SER A 9 -1.60 22.80 20.10
CA SER A 9 -1.88 22.09 18.86
C SER A 9 -2.10 20.61 19.22
N ASP A 10 -3.33 20.33 19.65
CA ASP A 10 -3.91 18.99 19.64
C ASP A 10 -4.04 18.54 18.18
N ALA A 11 -2.97 17.95 17.65
CA ALA A 11 -3.00 17.20 16.41
C ALA A 11 -2.84 15.71 16.74
N VAL A 12 -3.97 15.00 16.63
CA VAL A 12 -4.08 13.54 16.76
C VAL A 12 -3.15 12.82 15.78
N ALA A 13 -1.96 12.47 16.24
CA ALA A 13 -1.03 11.59 15.54
C ALA A 13 -1.20 10.15 16.07
N SER A 14 -1.52 9.22 15.16
CA SER A 14 -1.60 7.79 15.43
C SER A 14 -0.42 7.29 16.27
N ALA A 15 -0.74 6.69 17.41
CA ALA A 15 0.19 6.08 18.33
C ALA A 15 0.96 4.91 17.69
N SER A 16 2.22 5.15 17.34
CA SER A 16 3.29 4.17 17.52
C SER A 16 4.33 4.84 18.42
N SER A 17 4.40 4.40 19.67
CA SER A 17 5.33 4.87 20.70
C SER A 17 6.73 5.05 20.14
N SER A 18 7.16 6.28 19.91
CA SER A 18 8.53 6.60 19.50
C SER A 18 9.45 6.40 20.70
N SER A 19 9.80 5.15 20.97
CA SER A 19 10.76 4.85 22.03
C SER A 19 12.14 5.37 21.59
N PRO A 20 12.97 5.92 22.48
CA PRO A 20 14.33 6.33 22.16
C PRO A 20 15.20 5.15 21.63
N VAL A 21 14.73 3.91 21.81
CA VAL A 21 15.32 2.68 21.28
C VAL A 21 15.17 2.60 19.75
N ASP A 22 13.99 2.93 19.21
CA ASP A 22 13.71 2.85 17.77
C ASP A 22 14.59 3.79 16.94
N PHE A 23 14.87 4.98 17.48
CA PHE A 23 15.75 5.94 16.81
C PHE A 23 17.20 5.48 16.78
N LYS A 24 17.70 4.92 17.89
CA LYS A 24 19.05 4.34 17.97
C LYS A 24 19.23 3.19 16.99
N VAL A 25 18.23 2.32 16.85
CA VAL A 25 18.26 1.21 15.88
C VAL A 25 18.33 1.72 14.44
N LYS A 26 17.46 2.68 14.05
CA LYS A 26 17.48 3.27 12.70
C LYS A 26 18.80 3.96 12.39
N THR A 27 19.35 4.68 13.37
CA THR A 27 20.66 5.33 13.23
C THR A 27 21.77 4.29 13.10
N GLY A 28 21.74 3.20 13.87
CA GLY A 28 22.68 2.10 13.76
C GLY A 28 22.68 1.44 12.38
N LEU A 29 21.49 1.18 11.82
CA LEU A 29 21.36 0.64 10.45
C LEU A 29 21.99 1.57 9.41
N ALA A 30 21.80 2.89 9.53
CA ALA A 30 22.45 3.85 8.64
C ALA A 30 23.97 3.91 8.85
N GLN A 31 24.46 3.71 10.07
CA GLN A 31 25.90 3.69 10.36
C GLN A 31 26.60 2.48 9.73
N MET A 32 25.92 1.36 9.53
CA MET A 32 26.47 0.17 8.87
C MET A 32 26.80 0.40 7.38
N LEU A 33 26.21 1.42 6.76
CA LEU A 33 26.46 1.78 5.35
C LEU A 33 27.64 2.75 5.19
N LYS A 34 28.31 3.15 6.29
CA LYS A 34 29.45 4.07 6.23
C LYS A 34 30.64 3.45 5.51
N GLY A 35 31.26 4.21 4.63
CA GLY A 35 32.42 3.77 3.85
C GLY A 35 32.07 2.85 2.67
N GLY A 36 30.79 2.54 2.47
CA GLY A 36 30.30 1.79 1.31
C GLY A 36 29.80 2.70 0.19
N VAL A 37 29.64 2.11 -1.00
CA VAL A 37 28.99 2.76 -2.15
C VAL A 37 27.57 2.26 -2.30
N ILE A 38 26.65 3.16 -2.60
CA ILE A 38 25.25 2.85 -2.93
C ILE A 38 25.08 3.12 -4.43
N MET A 39 24.65 2.11 -5.20
CA MET A 39 24.50 2.24 -6.65
C MET A 39 23.03 2.37 -7.06
N ASP A 40 22.74 3.32 -7.95
CA ASP A 40 21.44 3.50 -8.60
C ASP A 40 21.29 2.42 -9.69
N VAL A 41 20.19 1.65 -9.67
CA VAL A 41 19.94 0.52 -10.59
C VAL A 41 18.49 0.53 -11.12
N VAL A 42 18.32 0.21 -12.40
CA VAL A 42 16.99 0.20 -13.06
C VAL A 42 16.43 -1.21 -13.31
N ASN A 43 17.27 -2.25 -13.22
CA ASN A 43 16.86 -3.63 -13.46
C ASN A 43 17.61 -4.62 -12.55
N ALA A 44 17.13 -5.87 -12.52
CA ALA A 44 17.71 -6.93 -11.69
C ALA A 44 19.15 -7.30 -12.10
N GLU A 45 19.49 -7.17 -13.39
CA GLU A 45 20.82 -7.48 -13.90
C GLU A 45 21.87 -6.47 -13.42
N GLN A 46 21.56 -5.17 -13.51
CA GLN A 46 22.39 -4.10 -12.95
C GLN A 46 22.54 -4.23 -11.44
N ALA A 47 21.49 -4.69 -10.74
CA ALA A 47 21.58 -4.95 -9.32
C ALA A 47 22.61 -6.03 -8.98
N ARG A 48 22.66 -7.13 -9.75
CA ARG A 48 23.69 -8.18 -9.59
C ARG A 48 25.09 -7.66 -9.89
N ILE A 49 25.25 -6.89 -10.97
CA ILE A 49 26.54 -6.28 -11.31
C ILE A 49 27.00 -5.33 -10.19
N ALA A 50 26.09 -4.56 -9.60
CA ALA A 50 26.40 -3.68 -8.47
C ALA A 50 26.83 -4.47 -7.23
N GLU A 51 26.17 -5.59 -6.93
CA GLU A 51 26.56 -6.49 -5.84
C GLU A 51 27.95 -7.10 -6.08
N GLU A 52 28.22 -7.60 -7.29
CA GLU A 52 29.53 -8.15 -7.69
C GLU A 52 30.65 -7.09 -7.65
N ALA A 53 30.33 -5.83 -7.97
CA ALA A 53 31.26 -4.70 -7.87
C ALA A 53 31.56 -4.27 -6.42
N GLY A 54 30.90 -4.88 -5.42
CA GLY A 54 31.09 -4.58 -4.01
C GLY A 54 30.26 -3.40 -3.49
N ALA A 55 29.12 -3.10 -4.12
CA ALA A 55 28.18 -2.12 -3.57
C ALA A 55 27.68 -2.58 -2.20
N CYS A 56 27.64 -1.66 -1.24
CA CYS A 56 27.12 -1.94 0.11
C CYS A 56 25.59 -2.01 0.12
N ALA A 57 24.94 -1.27 -0.78
CA ALA A 57 23.50 -1.30 -1.00
C ALA A 57 23.17 -0.80 -2.42
N VAL A 58 21.93 -1.05 -2.87
CA VAL A 58 21.43 -0.56 -4.15
C VAL A 58 20.19 0.30 -3.97
N MET A 59 20.00 1.25 -4.88
CA MET A 59 18.80 2.08 -4.96
C MET A 59 18.04 1.74 -6.24
N ALA A 60 16.82 1.24 -6.09
CA ALA A 60 15.93 0.90 -7.19
C ALA A 60 15.16 2.14 -7.66
N LEU A 61 15.25 2.44 -8.95
CA LEU A 61 14.60 3.57 -9.60
C LEU A 61 14.28 3.25 -11.07
N GLU A 62 13.22 3.82 -11.64
CA GLU A 62 12.84 3.57 -13.03
C GLU A 62 13.74 4.30 -14.03
N ARG A 63 14.24 5.46 -13.62
CA ARG A 63 15.09 6.34 -14.43
C ARG A 63 16.24 6.87 -13.57
N VAL A 64 17.44 6.89 -14.12
CA VAL A 64 18.64 7.36 -13.42
C VAL A 64 18.57 8.89 -13.27
N PRO A 65 19.18 9.53 -12.24
CA PRO A 65 19.07 10.97 -12.04
C PRO A 65 19.64 11.81 -13.20
N ALA A 66 20.56 11.25 -13.99
CA ALA A 66 21.04 11.87 -15.22
C ALA A 66 19.91 12.01 -16.23
N ASP A 67 19.17 10.94 -16.49
CA ASP A 67 18.06 10.89 -17.45
C ASP A 67 16.90 11.78 -17.00
N ILE A 68 16.55 11.75 -15.70
CA ILE A 68 15.50 12.60 -15.14
C ILE A 68 15.80 14.09 -15.35
N ARG A 69 17.07 14.49 -15.28
CA ARG A 69 17.49 15.89 -15.53
C ARG A 69 17.46 16.25 -17.02
N ALA A 70 17.76 15.30 -17.90
CA ALA A 70 17.78 15.53 -19.34
C ALA A 70 16.38 15.58 -19.95
N GLU A 71 15.52 14.62 -19.61
CA GLU A 71 14.14 14.52 -20.12
C GLU A 71 13.17 15.45 -19.39
N GLY A 72 13.50 15.78 -18.13
CA GLY A 72 12.61 16.49 -17.24
C GLY A 72 11.38 15.66 -16.85
N GLY A 73 10.33 16.38 -16.43
CA GLY A 73 9.06 15.78 -16.01
C GLY A 73 9.01 15.35 -14.55
N VAL A 74 7.92 14.66 -14.18
CA VAL A 74 7.63 14.29 -12.79
C VAL A 74 8.14 12.88 -12.51
N SER A 75 9.19 12.78 -11.68
CA SER A 75 9.65 11.50 -11.14
C SER A 75 8.78 11.06 -9.97
N ARG A 76 8.24 9.84 -10.03
CA ARG A 76 7.43 9.22 -8.97
C ARG A 76 8.20 8.08 -8.29
N MET A 77 7.60 7.48 -7.28
CA MET A 77 8.06 6.20 -6.72
C MET A 77 8.02 5.12 -7.81
N SER A 78 9.03 4.25 -7.82
CA SER A 78 9.09 3.12 -8.75
C SER A 78 8.02 2.08 -8.48
N ASP A 79 7.63 1.37 -9.54
CA ASP A 79 6.70 0.27 -9.42
C ASP A 79 7.13 -0.77 -8.35
N PRO A 80 6.25 -1.12 -7.40
CA PRO A 80 6.55 -2.09 -6.35
C PRO A 80 6.98 -3.46 -6.87
N SER A 81 6.53 -3.86 -8.06
CA SER A 81 6.93 -5.11 -8.71
C SER A 81 8.40 -5.10 -9.10
N MET A 82 8.87 -4.01 -9.71
CA MET A 82 10.29 -3.83 -10.08
C MET A 82 11.20 -3.86 -8.85
N ILE A 83 10.78 -3.19 -7.76
CA ILE A 83 11.53 -3.20 -6.50
C ILE A 83 11.64 -4.64 -5.95
N LYS A 84 10.58 -5.44 -6.04
CA LYS A 84 10.60 -6.84 -5.60
C LYS A 84 11.54 -7.69 -6.43
N GLU A 85 11.52 -7.53 -7.75
CA GLU A 85 12.43 -8.25 -8.65
C GLU A 85 13.89 -7.96 -8.31
N ILE A 86 14.24 -6.70 -8.05
CA ILE A 86 15.58 -6.30 -7.61
C ILE A 86 15.91 -6.91 -6.24
N MET A 87 14.97 -6.84 -5.28
CA MET A 87 15.16 -7.44 -3.95
C MET A 87 15.33 -8.97 -3.97
N GLU A 88 14.75 -9.67 -4.94
CA GLU A 88 14.92 -11.12 -5.10
C GLU A 88 16.21 -11.46 -5.86
N ALA A 89 16.77 -10.51 -6.61
CA ALA A 89 17.98 -10.70 -7.38
C ALA A 89 19.28 -10.51 -6.58
N VAL A 90 19.26 -9.69 -5.51
CA VAL A 90 20.46 -9.34 -4.72
C VAL A 90 20.29 -9.64 -3.22
N THR A 91 21.41 -9.84 -2.53
CA THR A 91 21.43 -10.09 -1.08
C THR A 91 21.66 -8.81 -0.26
N ILE A 92 22.24 -7.79 -0.89
CA ILE A 92 22.50 -6.48 -0.28
C ILE A 92 21.22 -5.65 -0.06
N PRO A 93 21.21 -4.71 0.91
CA PRO A 93 20.06 -3.85 1.18
C PRO A 93 19.58 -3.07 -0.06
N VAL A 94 18.27 -3.12 -0.31
CA VAL A 94 17.62 -2.34 -1.38
C VAL A 94 16.90 -1.12 -0.79
N MET A 95 17.14 0.04 -1.39
CA MET A 95 16.46 1.30 -1.14
C MET A 95 15.61 1.71 -2.34
N ALA A 96 14.63 2.59 -2.12
CA ALA A 96 13.78 3.13 -3.19
C ALA A 96 13.44 4.60 -2.90
N LYS A 97 13.13 5.36 -3.95
CA LYS A 97 12.75 6.78 -3.84
C LYS A 97 11.25 6.95 -3.60
N ALA A 98 10.91 7.99 -2.86
CA ALA A 98 9.55 8.50 -2.70
C ALA A 98 9.57 10.03 -2.82
N ARG A 99 8.46 10.62 -3.25
CA ARG A 99 8.34 12.08 -3.36
C ARG A 99 8.27 12.76 -1.99
N ILE A 100 8.85 13.94 -1.89
CA ILE A 100 8.82 14.76 -0.67
C ILE A 100 7.36 15.02 -0.28
N GLY A 101 7.02 14.76 0.99
CA GLY A 101 5.67 14.95 1.52
C GLY A 101 4.67 13.84 1.15
N HIS A 102 5.03 12.87 0.32
CA HIS A 102 4.10 11.82 -0.09
C HIS A 102 4.19 10.57 0.79
N PHE A 103 3.56 10.65 1.97
CA PHE A 103 3.57 9.57 2.97
C PHE A 103 2.98 8.24 2.46
N VAL A 104 2.05 8.28 1.50
CA VAL A 104 1.45 7.06 0.91
C VAL A 104 2.48 6.28 0.11
N GLU A 105 3.32 6.95 -0.69
CA GLU A 105 4.44 6.29 -1.39
C GLU A 105 5.41 5.67 -0.37
N CYS A 106 5.75 6.37 0.70
CA CYS A 106 6.59 5.81 1.77
C CYS A 106 5.98 4.56 2.41
N GLN A 107 4.66 4.55 2.64
CA GLN A 107 3.95 3.38 3.14
C GLN A 107 3.99 2.23 2.13
N CYS A 108 3.75 2.48 0.85
CA CYS A 108 3.86 1.48 -0.21
C CYS A 108 5.25 0.84 -0.25
N VAL A 109 6.33 1.65 -0.25
CA VAL A 109 7.72 1.14 -0.18
C VAL A 109 7.96 0.34 1.10
N SER A 110 7.45 0.79 2.26
CA SER A 110 7.64 0.03 3.51
C SER A 110 6.95 -1.34 3.50
N LEU A 111 5.84 -1.46 2.77
CA LEU A 111 5.02 -2.67 2.71
C LEU A 111 5.57 -3.72 1.74
N THR A 112 6.38 -3.34 0.74
CA THR A 112 6.96 -4.31 -0.22
C THR A 112 7.79 -5.39 0.47
N LYS A 113 8.43 -5.07 1.60
CA LYS A 113 9.16 -6.04 2.45
C LYS A 113 8.25 -7.04 3.17
N ASN A 114 6.99 -6.68 3.43
CA ASN A 114 6.12 -7.38 4.38
C ASN A 114 5.07 -8.30 3.73
N GLU A 115 4.93 -8.32 2.41
CA GLU A 115 3.88 -9.11 1.75
C GLU A 115 3.97 -10.62 1.98
N LYS A 116 5.19 -11.17 2.16
CA LYS A 116 5.36 -12.60 2.52
C LYS A 116 4.75 -12.90 3.91
N ASN A 117 4.68 -11.91 4.80
CA ASN A 117 4.07 -12.01 6.14
C ASN A 117 2.54 -11.80 6.11
N LEU A 118 2.02 -11.06 5.12
CA LEU A 118 0.57 -10.88 4.91
C LEU A 118 -0.11 -12.09 4.26
N ARG A 119 0.63 -12.92 3.51
CA ARG A 119 0.09 -14.16 2.90
C ARG A 119 -0.14 -15.29 3.89
N ASN A 120 0.46 -15.24 5.08
CA ASN A 120 0.15 -16.17 6.18
C ASN A 120 -0.44 -15.43 7.38
N PRO A 121 -1.68 -14.91 7.29
CA PRO A 121 -2.35 -14.41 8.47
C PRO A 121 -2.60 -15.62 9.37
N ASP A 122 -1.89 -15.69 10.50
CA ASP A 122 -2.14 -16.68 11.56
C ASP A 122 -3.66 -16.90 11.69
N PRO A 123 -4.18 -18.12 11.51
CA PRO A 123 -5.62 -18.40 11.58
C PRO A 123 -6.23 -17.97 12.93
N ARG A 124 -5.42 -17.80 13.99
CA ARG A 124 -5.86 -17.29 15.30
C ARG A 124 -6.09 -15.78 15.31
N SER A 125 -5.41 -15.02 14.46
CA SER A 125 -5.58 -13.55 14.32
C SER A 125 -6.92 -13.17 13.68
N ARG A 126 -7.46 -14.02 12.80
CA ARG A 126 -8.82 -13.88 12.24
C ARG A 126 -9.90 -14.03 13.31
N ARG A 127 -9.73 -14.95 14.28
CA ARG A 127 -10.70 -15.14 15.38
C ARG A 127 -10.78 -13.93 16.32
N ARG A 128 -9.66 -13.27 16.61
CA ARG A 128 -9.66 -12.06 17.45
C ARG A 128 -10.31 -10.85 16.77
N ARG A 129 -10.16 -10.69 15.45
CA ARG A 129 -10.89 -9.65 14.69
C ARG A 129 -12.37 -9.95 14.50
N LEU A 130 -12.77 -11.22 14.38
CA LEU A 130 -14.18 -11.59 14.29
C LEU A 130 -14.92 -11.36 15.63
N HIS A 131 -14.33 -11.72 16.76
CA HIS A 131 -14.97 -11.49 18.06
C HIS A 131 -15.07 -10.00 18.44
N ARG A 132 -14.15 -9.13 17.98
CA ARG A 132 -14.27 -7.67 18.20
C ARG A 132 -15.20 -6.97 17.21
N ARG A 133 -15.49 -7.56 16.04
CA ARG A 133 -16.47 -7.04 15.07
C ARG A 133 -17.93 -7.42 15.38
N VAL A 134 -18.17 -8.40 16.24
CA VAL A 134 -19.55 -8.83 16.60
C VAL A 134 -20.18 -7.97 17.72
N ARG A 135 -19.48 -6.95 18.23
CA ARG A 135 -20.04 -5.96 19.18
C ARG A 135 -19.85 -4.52 18.72
N SER A 136 -20.24 -4.23 17.48
CA SER A 136 -20.56 -2.87 17.07
C SER A 136 -22.04 -2.86 16.69
N PRO A 137 -22.91 -2.05 17.33
CA PRO A 137 -24.26 -1.90 16.86
C PRO A 137 -24.20 -1.32 15.44
N HIS A 138 -24.75 -2.05 14.47
CA HIS A 138 -24.94 -1.51 13.13
C HIS A 138 -25.75 -0.20 13.23
N PRO A 139 -25.36 0.90 12.59
CA PRO A 139 -26.30 1.98 12.37
C PRO A 139 -27.45 1.42 11.52
N SER A 140 -28.64 1.43 12.10
CA SER A 140 -29.88 1.13 11.42
C SER A 140 -29.93 1.92 10.11
N ARG A 141 -30.00 1.22 8.98
CA ARG A 141 -30.28 1.85 7.69
C ARG A 141 -31.58 2.64 7.83
N PRO A 142 -31.64 3.91 7.39
CA PRO A 142 -32.90 4.64 7.41
C PRO A 142 -33.92 3.91 6.51
N PRO A 143 -35.20 3.82 6.93
CA PRO A 143 -36.23 3.20 6.10
C PRO A 143 -36.35 3.96 4.77
N LEU A 144 -36.38 3.23 3.66
CA LEU A 144 -36.53 3.82 2.33
C LEU A 144 -37.89 4.54 2.24
N PRO A 145 -37.97 5.71 1.59
CA PRO A 145 -39.23 6.44 1.41
C PRO A 145 -40.24 5.56 0.66
N ARG A 146 -41.52 5.61 1.06
CA ARG A 146 -42.61 4.72 0.60
C ARG A 146 -42.73 4.61 -0.93
N HIS A 147 -42.28 5.61 -1.68
CA HIS A 147 -42.25 5.62 -3.14
C HIS A 147 -41.20 4.67 -3.75
N GLN A 148 -40.05 4.45 -3.09
CA GLN A 148 -39.00 3.53 -3.58
C GLN A 148 -39.31 2.06 -3.30
N ALA A 149 -40.11 1.76 -2.27
CA ALA A 149 -40.52 0.38 -1.97
C ALA A 149 -41.44 -0.21 -3.04
N GLN A 150 -42.33 0.62 -3.64
CA GLN A 150 -43.19 0.22 -4.74
C GLN A 150 -42.40 -0.05 -6.04
N LEU A 151 -41.37 0.75 -6.31
CA LEU A 151 -40.51 0.54 -7.49
C LEU A 151 -39.67 -0.75 -7.38
N GLN A 152 -39.19 -1.10 -6.19
CA GLN A 152 -38.45 -2.36 -6.02
C GLN A 152 -39.33 -3.60 -6.11
N SER A 153 -40.60 -3.50 -5.71
CA SER A 153 -41.56 -4.61 -5.87
C SER A 153 -42.00 -4.74 -7.33
N ALA A 154 -42.22 -3.63 -8.04
CA ALA A 154 -42.48 -3.63 -9.48
C ALA A 154 -41.30 -4.18 -10.30
N LEU A 155 -40.05 -3.79 -9.98
CA LEU A 155 -38.86 -4.29 -10.66
C LEU A 155 -38.63 -5.79 -10.42
N ARG A 156 -38.87 -6.28 -9.20
CA ARG A 156 -38.79 -7.72 -8.88
C ARG A 156 -39.88 -8.53 -9.59
N LEU A 157 -41.08 -7.96 -9.76
CA LEU A 157 -42.16 -8.59 -10.52
C LEU A 157 -41.83 -8.61 -12.02
N TRP A 158 -41.31 -7.51 -12.56
CA TRP A 158 -40.90 -7.37 -13.96
C TRP A 158 -39.74 -8.32 -14.33
N LEU A 159 -38.72 -8.43 -13.47
CA LEU A 159 -37.62 -9.39 -13.68
C LEU A 159 -38.11 -10.85 -13.61
N ARG A 160 -39.12 -11.14 -12.78
CA ARG A 160 -39.73 -12.48 -12.69
C ARG A 160 -40.63 -12.84 -13.87
N THR A 161 -41.27 -11.85 -14.51
CA THR A 161 -42.09 -12.07 -15.71
C THR A 161 -41.27 -12.11 -16.99
N TRP A 162 -40.16 -11.34 -17.07
CA TRP A 162 -39.29 -11.32 -18.24
C TRP A 162 -38.36 -12.55 -18.33
N ALA A 163 -37.96 -13.15 -17.20
CA ALA A 163 -37.05 -14.29 -17.16
C ALA A 163 -37.71 -15.68 -17.33
N LYS A 164 -38.91 -15.76 -17.94
CA LYS A 164 -39.52 -17.04 -18.32
C LYS A 164 -39.34 -17.28 -19.83
N PRO A 165 -38.54 -18.28 -20.26
CA PRO A 165 -38.41 -18.62 -21.67
C PRO A 165 -39.70 -19.27 -22.16
N SER A 166 -40.32 -18.69 -23.19
CA SER A 166 -41.49 -19.23 -23.88
C SER A 166 -41.11 -20.54 -24.60
N ALA A 167 -41.50 -21.66 -24.00
CA ALA A 167 -41.59 -22.95 -24.64
C ALA A 167 -42.85 -22.99 -25.53
N ALA A 168 -42.82 -22.34 -26.70
CA ALA A 168 -43.85 -22.50 -27.73
C ALA A 168 -43.39 -21.93 -29.08
N SER A 169 -42.71 -22.74 -29.89
CA SER A 169 -42.73 -22.66 -31.37
C SER A 169 -41.99 -23.86 -31.97
N ARG A 170 -42.52 -25.05 -31.72
CA ARG A 170 -42.28 -26.25 -32.52
C ARG A 170 -43.63 -26.90 -32.81
N ALA A 171 -44.36 -26.36 -33.79
CA ALA A 171 -45.51 -27.01 -34.42
C ALA A 171 -45.86 -26.31 -35.76
N LEU A 172 -45.55 -27.01 -36.87
CA LEU A 172 -46.19 -26.97 -38.21
C LEU A 172 -46.03 -25.69 -39.07
N ARG A 173 -45.57 -25.84 -40.33
CA ARG A 173 -46.36 -26.07 -41.56
C ARG A 173 -47.40 -25.00 -41.83
#